data_AF-A0A1E5UJE9-F1
#
_entry.id   AF-A0A1E5UJE9-F1
#
_cell.length_a   1.000
_cell.length_b   1.000
_cell.length_c   1.000
_cell.angle_alpha   90.00
_cell.angle_beta   90.00
_cell.angle_gamma   90.00
#
_symmetry.space_group_name_H-M   'P 1'
#
loop_
_entity.id
_entity.type
_entity.pdbx_description
1 polymer ?
#
loop_
_entity_poly.entity_id
_entity_poly.type
_entity_poly.pdbx_seq_one_letter_code
_entity_poly.pdbx_strand_id
1 'polypeptide(L)'
;MMEHLIGVHLALCKIVCVGMTYPKPGVPLTIDQEHEIYCNMQAGVLIRAALSPKEKAKVSGIHCVKKIWDSLQIHHEGRRKGREVRIQSLEGELNWLTIHAS
;
A
#
# COMPACT_ATOMS: atom_id res chain seq x y z
N MET A 1 6.16 -9.87 2.95
CA MET A 1 5.52 -8.66 2.39
C MET A 1 5.72 -7.44 3.29
N MET A 2 5.46 -7.51 4.60
CA MET A 2 5.77 -6.36 5.49
C MET A 2 7.28 -6.07 5.53
N GLU A 3 8.13 -7.11 5.63
CA GLU A 3 9.60 -6.97 5.56
C GLU A 3 10.10 -6.35 4.24
N HIS A 4 9.41 -6.60 3.13
CA HIS A 4 9.71 -5.99 1.83
C HIS A 4 9.27 -4.51 1.78
N LEU A 5 8.05 -4.19 2.26
CA LEU A 5 7.58 -2.80 2.39
C LEU A 5 8.47 -1.95 3.31
N ILE A 6 9.02 -2.53 4.38
CA ILE A 6 10.01 -1.89 5.26
C ILE A 6 11.29 -1.57 4.48
N GLY A 7 11.72 -2.46 3.58
CA GLY A 7 12.87 -2.24 2.69
C GLY A 7 12.67 -1.14 1.64
N VAL A 8 11.43 -0.81 1.29
CA VAL A 8 11.09 0.21 0.27
C VAL A 8 10.97 1.59 0.89
N HIS A 9 10.15 1.76 1.94
CA HIS A 9 9.96 3.07 2.58
C HIS A 9 9.23 2.96 3.92
N LEU A 10 9.85 3.42 5.01
CA LEU A 10 9.28 3.37 6.36
C LEU A 10 7.92 4.07 6.47
N ALA A 11 7.70 5.16 5.74
CA ALA A 11 6.40 5.87 5.75
C ALA A 11 5.27 5.03 5.13
N LEU A 12 5.56 4.23 4.09
CA LEU A 12 4.56 3.32 3.51
C LEU A 12 4.25 2.20 4.49
N CYS A 13 5.27 1.66 5.17
CA CYS A 13 5.06 0.66 6.21
C CYS A 13 4.17 1.20 7.35
N LYS A 14 4.38 2.44 7.79
CA LYS A 14 3.54 3.11 8.79
C LYS A 14 2.08 3.14 8.34
N ILE A 15 1.80 3.57 7.10
CA ILE A 15 0.42 3.63 6.58
C ILE A 15 -0.23 2.25 6.47
N VAL A 16 0.52 1.24 6.01
CA VAL A 16 0.00 -0.13 5.88
C VAL A 16 -0.30 -0.76 7.25
N CYS A 17 0.53 -0.47 8.26
CA CYS A 17 0.41 -1.08 9.59
C CYS A 17 -0.56 -0.34 10.51
N VAL A 18 -0.46 0.99 10.55
CA VAL A 18 -1.19 1.86 11.50
C VAL A 18 -2.42 2.47 10.85
N GLY A 19 -2.36 2.74 9.54
CA GLY A 19 -3.38 3.51 8.83
C GLY A 19 -3.05 4.99 8.73
N MET A 20 -3.88 5.70 7.97
CA MET A 20 -3.82 7.15 7.80
C MET A 20 -4.81 7.84 8.72
N THR A 21 -4.51 9.08 9.08
CA THR A 21 -5.46 9.94 9.77
C THR A 21 -6.51 10.42 8.77
N TYR A 22 -7.78 10.09 9.01
CA TYR A 22 -8.85 10.54 8.13
C TYR A 22 -9.07 12.05 8.28
N PRO A 23 -9.04 12.81 7.17
CA PRO A 23 -9.40 14.22 7.20
C PRO A 23 -10.80 14.44 7.75
N LYS A 24 -10.98 15.48 8.54
CA LYS A 24 -12.32 15.92 8.93
C LYS A 24 -12.94 16.70 7.76
N PRO A 25 -14.19 16.38 7.36
CA PRO A 25 -14.88 17.13 6.31
C PRO A 25 -14.93 18.62 6.64
N GLY A 26 -14.66 19.47 5.65
CA GLY A 26 -14.71 20.94 5.80
C GLY A 26 -13.52 21.56 6.52
N VAL A 27 -12.53 20.78 6.95
CA VAL A 27 -11.28 21.29 7.54
C VAL A 27 -10.16 21.21 6.48
N PRO A 28 -9.38 22.28 6.28
CA PRO A 28 -8.19 22.21 5.43
C PRO A 28 -7.25 21.09 5.86
N LEU A 29 -6.66 20.39 4.90
CA LEU A 29 -5.67 19.36 5.18
C LEU A 29 -4.40 19.99 5.75
N THR A 30 -3.80 19.32 6.73
CA THR A 30 -2.42 19.63 7.13
C THR A 30 -1.44 19.00 6.14
N ILE A 31 -0.22 19.52 6.07
CA ILE A 31 0.87 18.95 5.26
C ILE A 31 1.07 17.45 5.60
N ASP A 32 1.00 17.10 6.88
CA ASP A 32 1.12 15.71 7.32
C ASP A 32 -0.02 14.84 6.77
N GLN A 33 -1.26 15.35 6.76
CA GLN A 33 -2.40 14.61 6.21
C GLN A 33 -2.30 14.43 4.69
N GLU A 34 -1.85 15.45 3.97
CA GLU A 34 -1.59 15.35 2.52
C GLU A 34 -0.52 14.29 2.23
N HIS A 35 0.57 14.29 3.01
CA HIS A 35 1.61 13.28 2.91
C HIS A 35 1.10 11.87 3.23
N GLU A 36 0.29 11.70 4.29
CA GLU A 36 -0.32 10.40 4.63
C GLU A 36 -1.28 9.90 3.53
N ILE A 37 -2.05 10.80 2.90
CA ILE A 37 -2.91 10.47 1.75
C ILE A 37 -2.06 9.98 0.58
N TYR A 38 -0.99 10.69 0.26
CA TYR A 38 -0.08 10.33 -0.83
C TYR A 38 0.57 8.96 -0.59
N CYS A 39 1.09 8.72 0.62
CA CYS A 39 1.63 7.43 1.02
C CYS A 39 0.57 6.31 0.97
N ASN A 40 -0.68 6.58 1.37
CA ASN A 40 -1.77 5.63 1.22
C ASN A 40 -2.06 5.31 -0.25
N MET A 41 -2.06 6.29 -1.15
CA MET A 41 -2.22 6.01 -2.58
C MET A 41 -1.08 5.15 -3.13
N GLN A 42 0.17 5.51 -2.84
CA GLN A 42 1.34 4.75 -3.29
C GLN A 42 1.34 3.30 -2.78
N ALA A 43 1.17 3.10 -1.47
CA ALA A 43 1.11 1.77 -0.89
C ALA A 43 -0.06 0.95 -1.46
N GLY A 44 -1.17 1.61 -1.79
CA GLY A 44 -2.33 0.99 -2.39
C GLY A 44 -2.06 0.45 -3.78
N VAL A 45 -1.32 1.20 -4.61
CA VAL A 45 -0.88 0.75 -5.94
C VAL A 45 0.00 -0.49 -5.81
N LEU A 46 1.02 -0.43 -4.94
CA LEU A 46 1.95 -1.55 -4.72
C LEU A 46 1.22 -2.82 -4.26
N ILE A 47 0.40 -2.71 -3.21
CA ILE A 47 -0.33 -3.86 -2.68
C ILE A 47 -1.27 -4.42 -3.73
N ARG A 48 -2.06 -3.58 -4.41
CA ARG A 48 -3.01 -4.03 -5.44
C ARG A 48 -2.30 -4.72 -6.60
N ALA A 49 -1.15 -4.23 -7.04
CA ALA A 49 -0.40 -4.85 -8.12
C ALA A 49 0.10 -6.26 -7.73
N ALA A 50 0.40 -6.50 -6.44
CA ALA A 50 0.76 -7.82 -5.93
C ALA A 50 -0.43 -8.80 -5.80
N LEU A 51 -1.68 -8.33 -5.84
CA LEU A 51 -2.88 -9.16 -5.67
C LEU A 51 -3.23 -9.99 -6.91
N SER A 52 -3.76 -11.19 -6.67
CA SER A 52 -4.44 -11.96 -7.72
C SER A 52 -5.76 -11.29 -8.15
N PRO A 53 -6.28 -11.56 -9.36
CA PRO A 53 -7.57 -11.00 -9.80
C PRO A 53 -8.72 -11.27 -8.82
N LYS A 54 -8.76 -12.46 -8.20
CA LYS A 54 -9.77 -12.83 -7.19
C LYS A 54 -9.68 -11.96 -5.93
N GLU A 55 -8.46 -11.65 -5.49
CA GLU A 55 -8.24 -10.77 -4.34
C GLU A 55 -8.54 -9.31 -4.68
N LYS A 56 -8.15 -8.85 -5.88
CA LYS A 56 -8.49 -7.50 -6.38
C LYS A 56 -9.99 -7.26 -6.36
N ALA A 57 -10.79 -8.24 -6.78
CA ALA A 57 -12.24 -8.15 -6.77
C ALA A 57 -12.80 -7.94 -5.35
N LYS A 58 -12.23 -8.63 -4.34
CA LYS A 58 -12.66 -8.51 -2.93
C LYS A 58 -12.36 -7.15 -2.32
N VAL A 59 -11.29 -6.49 -2.75
CA VAL A 59 -10.87 -5.19 -2.23
C VAL A 59 -11.19 -4.03 -3.19
N SER A 60 -12.06 -4.29 -4.16
CA SER A 60 -12.60 -3.28 -5.06
C SER A 60 -13.40 -2.25 -4.23
N GLY A 61 -13.15 -0.96 -4.46
CA GLY A 61 -13.79 0.14 -3.70
C GLY A 61 -13.20 0.45 -2.32
N ILE A 62 -12.24 -0.34 -1.81
CA ILE A 62 -11.58 -0.04 -0.52
C ILE A 62 -10.40 0.90 -0.74
N HIS A 63 -10.53 2.20 -0.46
CA HIS A 63 -9.43 3.15 -0.69
C HIS A 63 -8.36 3.18 0.41
N CYS A 64 -8.70 2.74 1.62
CA CYS A 64 -7.76 2.70 2.75
C CYS A 64 -6.88 1.46 2.66
N VAL A 65 -5.58 1.67 2.53
CA VAL A 65 -4.60 0.58 2.39
C VAL A 65 -4.56 -0.31 3.61
N LYS A 66 -4.65 0.26 4.81
CA LYS A 66 -4.76 -0.52 6.04
C LYS A 66 -5.93 -1.50 5.99
N LYS A 67 -7.10 -1.06 5.50
CA LYS A 67 -8.27 -1.95 5.33
C LYS A 67 -8.05 -3.02 4.28
N ILE A 68 -7.38 -2.70 3.16
CA ILE A 68 -6.97 -3.70 2.16
C ILE A 68 -6.05 -4.73 2.82
N TRP A 69 -5.04 -4.27 3.55
CA TRP A 69 -4.06 -5.09 4.25
C TRP A 69 -4.69 -6.02 5.28
N ASP A 70 -5.56 -5.49 6.13
CA ASP A 70 -6.28 -6.26 7.15
C ASP A 70 -7.20 -7.31 6.53
N SER A 71 -7.89 -6.95 5.43
CA SER A 71 -8.72 -7.90 4.68
C SER A 71 -7.90 -9.04 4.06
N LEU A 72 -6.65 -8.77 3.67
CA LEU A 72 -5.74 -9.79 3.17
C LEU A 72 -5.24 -10.68 4.31
N GLN A 73 -4.85 -10.10 5.45
CA GLN A 73 -4.38 -10.83 6.63
C GLN A 73 -5.40 -11.90 7.10
N ILE A 74 -6.70 -11.58 7.07
CA ILE A 74 -7.78 -12.51 7.46
C ILE A 74 -7.91 -13.72 6.50
N HIS A 75 -7.41 -13.62 5.27
CA HIS A 75 -7.56 -14.67 4.25
C HIS A 75 -6.32 -15.60 4.11
N HIS A 76 -5.32 -15.46 4.98
CA HIS A 76 -3.94 -15.79 4.63
C HIS A 76 -3.25 -16.99 5.33
N GLU A 77 -3.95 -18.10 5.55
CA GLU A 77 -3.31 -19.37 5.96
C GLU A 77 -2.58 -20.13 4.80
N GLY A 78 -2.54 -19.61 3.56
CA GLY A 78 -1.85 -20.33 2.47
C GLY A 78 -1.32 -19.47 1.32
N ARG A 79 -0.05 -19.67 0.96
CA ARG A 79 0.72 -19.16 -0.23
C ARG A 79 1.44 -17.80 -0.05
N ARG A 80 2.65 -17.87 0.52
CA ARG A 80 3.64 -16.77 0.65
C ARG A 80 4.52 -16.52 -0.60
N LYS A 81 5.02 -17.59 -1.24
CA LYS A 81 6.10 -17.52 -2.28
C LYS A 81 5.80 -16.70 -3.54
N GLY A 82 4.60 -16.80 -4.13
CA GLY A 82 4.30 -16.13 -5.40
C GLY A 82 4.13 -14.61 -5.31
N ARG A 83 3.96 -14.09 -4.09
CA ARG A 83 3.69 -12.68 -3.84
C ARG A 83 4.98 -11.87 -3.71
N GLU A 84 6.02 -12.48 -3.16
CA GLU A 84 7.36 -11.88 -2.97
C GLU A 84 7.98 -11.49 -4.30
N VAL A 85 7.93 -12.38 -5.30
CA VAL A 85 8.46 -12.11 -6.65
C VAL A 85 7.73 -10.94 -7.33
N ARG A 86 6.42 -10.82 -7.14
CA ARG A 86 5.64 -9.69 -7.71
C ARG A 86 5.94 -8.38 -7.02
N ILE A 87 6.11 -8.39 -5.69
CA ILE A 87 6.48 -7.19 -4.93
C ILE A 87 7.86 -6.71 -5.37
N GLN A 88 8.86 -7.59 -5.45
CA GLN A 88 10.21 -7.26 -5.91
C GLN A 88 10.23 -6.65 -7.32
N SER A 89 9.40 -7.15 -8.24
CA SER A 89 9.26 -6.56 -9.58
C SER A 89 8.70 -5.14 -9.55
N LEU A 90 7.73 -4.86 -8.67
CA LEU A 90 7.09 -3.55 -8.53
C LEU A 90 7.98 -2.54 -7.81
N GLU A 91 8.85 -3.00 -6.91
CA GLU A 91 9.88 -2.19 -6.26
C GLU A 91 10.85 -1.58 -7.29
N GLY A 92 11.26 -2.38 -8.30
CA GLY A 92 12.08 -1.91 -9.41
C GLY A 92 11.40 -0.82 -10.25
N GLU A 93 10.11 -0.99 -10.54
CA GLU A 93 9.33 -0.01 -11.30
C GLU A 93 9.09 1.28 -10.51
N LEU A 94 8.80 1.20 -9.20
CA LEU A 94 8.53 2.41 -8.41
C LEU A 94 9.81 3.22 -8.16
N ASN A 95 10.95 2.57 -7.94
CA ASN A 95 12.23 3.24 -7.83
C ASN A 95 12.61 3.96 -9.14
N TRP A 96 12.32 3.35 -10.29
CA TRP A 96 12.49 3.99 -11.61
C TRP A 96 11.70 5.30 -11.71
N LEU A 97 10.41 5.28 -11.35
CA LEU A 97 9.54 6.44 -11.44
C LEU A 97 9.96 7.56 -10.48
N THR A 98 10.44 7.22 -9.29
CA THR A 98 10.86 8.21 -8.28
C THR A 98 12.15 8.92 -8.69
N ILE A 99 13.10 8.19 -9.29
CA ILE A 99 14.37 8.75 -9.77
C ILE A 99 14.21 9.62 -11.02
N HIS A 100 13.25 9.30 -11.91
CA HIS A 100 13.11 9.99 -13.21
C HIS A 100 11.99 11.04 -13.25
N ALA A 101 11.23 11.21 -12.17
CA ALA A 101 10.20 12.25 -12.03
C ALA A 101 10.66 13.47 -11.21
N SER A 102 11.95 13.58 -10.90
CA SER A 102 12.57 14.70 -10.15
C SER A 102 13.25 15.70 -11.08
#